data_AF-A0A7I8C3N6-F1
#
_entry.id   AF-A0A7I8C3N6-F1
#
_cell.length_a   1.000
_cell.length_b   1.000
_cell.length_c   1.000
_cell.angle_alpha   90.00
_cell.angle_beta   90.00
_cell.angle_gamma   90.00
#
_symmetry.space_group_name_H-M   'P 1'
#
loop_
_entity.id
_entity.type
_entity.pdbx_description
1 polymer ?
#
loop_
_entity_poly.entity_id
_entity_poly.type
_entity_poly.pdbx_seq_one_letter_code
_entity_poly.pdbx_strand_id
1 'polypeptide(L)' 'MTPDTSTIPQELPAGLVIFGSDGRAQFGWQNPETGAFYAEADGSIIANAIGAIAWHAGRIH' A
#
# COMPACT_ATOMS: atom_id res chain seq x y z
N MET A 1 23.21 -22.89 -16.62
CA MET A 1 21.76 -22.67 -16.48
C MET A 1 21.58 -21.89 -15.18
N THR A 2 21.68 -20.56 -15.26
CA THR A 2 21.38 -19.67 -14.13
C THR A 2 19.86 -19.69 -13.94
N PRO A 3 19.33 -19.81 -12.70
CA PRO A 3 17.90 -19.71 -12.49
C PRO A 3 17.47 -18.29 -12.89
N ASP A 4 16.70 -18.23 -13.97
CA ASP A 4 16.00 -17.03 -14.40
C ASP A 4 15.08 -16.60 -13.26
N THR A 5 15.51 -15.58 -12.52
CA THR A 5 14.76 -15.02 -11.38
C THR A 5 13.73 -14.03 -11.91
N SER A 6 13.02 -14.36 -13.01
CA SER A 6 11.97 -13.49 -13.58
C SER A 6 10.56 -13.82 -13.07
N THR A 7 10.44 -14.59 -11.99
CA THR A 7 9.16 -14.83 -11.33
C THR A 7 9.28 -14.63 -9.82
N ILE A 8 9.71 -13.43 -9.41
CA ILE A 8 8.97 -12.84 -8.28
C ILE A 8 7.56 -12.60 -8.85
N PRO A 9 6.49 -13.25 -8.36
CA PRO A 9 5.15 -12.86 -8.75
C PRO A 9 5.11 -11.37 -8.49
N GLN A 10 4.95 -10.57 -9.55
CA GLN A 10 4.97 -9.12 -9.49
C GLN A 10 4.21 -8.72 -8.24
N GLU A 11 4.98 -8.35 -7.21
CA GLU A 11 4.45 -8.10 -5.89
C GLU A 11 3.55 -6.92 -6.14
N LEU A 12 2.24 -7.17 -6.31
CA LEU A 12 1.26 -6.12 -6.50
C LEU A 12 1.61 -5.10 -5.42
N PRO A 13 1.94 -3.84 -5.79
CA PRO A 13 2.55 -2.89 -4.88
C PRO A 13 1.73 -2.95 -3.61
N ALA A 14 2.35 -3.44 -2.53
CA ALA A 14 1.65 -3.82 -1.32
C ALA A 14 0.76 -2.65 -0.92
N GLY A 15 -0.56 -2.78 -1.09
CA GLY A 15 -1.50 -1.71 -0.80
C GLY A 15 -1.23 -1.25 0.62
N LEU A 16 -0.90 0.01 0.81
CA LEU A 16 -0.65 0.52 2.14
C LEU A 16 -1.98 0.59 2.87
N VAL A 17 -2.06 -0.05 4.03
CA VAL A 17 -3.16 0.17 4.96
C VAL A 17 -2.83 1.42 5.75
N ILE A 18 -3.53 2.50 5.43
CA ILE A 18 -3.39 3.81 6.05
C ILE A 18 -4.44 3.93 7.16
N PHE A 19 -3.98 4.28 8.35
CA PHE A 19 -4.83 4.53 9.51
C PHE A 19 -5.08 6.02 9.64
N GLY A 20 -6.35 6.41 9.69
CA GLY A 20 -6.77 7.77 10.00
C GLY A 20 -6.84 8.02 11.51
N SER A 21 -6.76 9.28 11.92
CA SER A 21 -6.99 9.69 13.32
C SER A 21 -8.40 9.34 13.83
N ASP A 22 -9.36 9.15 12.91
CA ASP A 22 -10.72 8.67 13.21
C ASP A 22 -10.79 7.17 13.57
N GLY A 23 -9.65 6.47 13.61
CA GLY A 23 -9.58 5.03 13.90
C GLY A 23 -10.01 4.13 12.73
N ARG A 24 -10.26 4.72 11.56
CA ARG A 24 -10.59 3.98 10.33
C ARG A 24 -9.32 3.62 9.58
N ALA A 25 -9.25 2.38 9.10
CA ALA A 25 -8.18 1.90 8.23
C ALA A 25 -8.69 1.84 6.78
N GLN A 26 -7.89 2.30 5.83
CA GLN A 26 -8.21 2.28 4.40
C GLN A 26 -6.99 1.85 3.59
N PHE A 27 -7.23 1.19 2.46
CA PHE A 27 -6.16 0.88 1.51
C PHE A 27 -5.81 2.12 0.69
N GLY A 28 -4.54 2.23 0.33
CA GLY A 28 -4.02 3.37 -0.41
C GLY A 28 -2.55 3.22 -0.76
N TRP A 29 -1.95 4.33 -1.17
CA TRP A 29 -0.53 4.42 -1.48
C TRP A 29 0.05 5.70 -0.91
N GLN A 30 1.37 5.71 -0.75
CA GLN A 30 2.12 6.90 -0.37
C GLN A 30 2.82 7.44 -1.61
N ASN A 31 2.68 8.73 -1.88
CA ASN A 31 3.45 9.38 -2.93
C ASN A 31 4.91 9.51 -2.47
N PRO A 32 5.89 8.97 -3.22
CA PRO A 32 7.30 9.03 -2.84
C PRO A 32 7.89 10.44 -2.95
N GLU A 33 7.32 11.30 -3.80
CA GLU A 33 7.79 12.68 -4.00
C GLU A 33 7.34 13.64 -2.90
N THR A 34 6.11 13.48 -2.41
CA THR A 34 5.48 14.40 -1.44
C THR A 34 5.34 13.79 -0.04
N GLY A 35 5.45 12.46 0.09
CA GLY A 35 5.18 11.72 1.32
C GLY A 35 3.69 11.65 1.70
N ALA A 36 2.79 12.19 0.86
CA ALA A 36 1.36 12.22 1.15
C ALA A 36 0.71 10.85 0.91
N PHE A 37 -0.27 10.51 1.75
CA PHE A 37 -1.06 9.29 1.62
C PHE A 37 -2.32 9.54 0.80
N TYR A 38 -2.65 8.63 -0.09
CA TYR A 38 -3.81 8.70 -0.98
C TYR A 38 -4.63 7.43 -0.84
N ALA A 39 -5.95 7.58 -0.81
CA ALA A 39 -6.89 6.47 -0.72
C ALA A 39 -6.99 5.75 -2.06
N GLU A 40 -6.93 4.42 -2.05
CA GLU A 40 -7.04 3.61 -3.26
C GLU A 40 -8.44 3.67 -3.88
N ALA A 41 -9.47 3.83 -3.05
CA ALA A 41 -10.86 3.86 -3.49
C ALA A 41 -11.17 4.99 -4.48
N ASP A 42 -10.62 6.19 -4.24
CA ASP A 42 -10.99 7.41 -4.97
C ASP A 42 -9.78 8.28 -5.36
N GLY A 43 -8.56 7.89 -5.01
CA GLY A 43 -7.36 8.69 -5.22
C GLY A 43 -7.32 10.00 -4.42
N SER A 44 -8.18 10.13 -3.40
CA SER A 44 -8.23 11.31 -2.54
C SER A 44 -7.11 11.31 -1.50
N ILE A 45 -6.58 12.49 -1.16
CA ILE A 45 -5.55 12.63 -0.12
C ILE A 45 -6.14 12.29 1.26
N ILE A 46 -5.47 11.42 1.99
CA ILE A 46 -5.79 11.08 3.38
C ILE A 46 -5.03 12.05 4.30
N ALA A 47 -5.57 13.24 4.49
CA ALA A 47 -4.93 14.29 5.30
C ALA A 47 -4.80 13.93 6.79
N ASN A 48 -5.68 13.05 7.29
CA ASN A 48 -5.70 12.60 8.69
C ASN A 48 -4.96 11.29 8.92
N ALA A 49 -4.06 10.89 8.00
CA ALA A 49 -3.27 9.68 8.15
C ALA A 49 -2.31 9.81 9.33
N ILE A 50 -2.48 8.96 10.34
CA ILE A 50 -1.57 8.86 11.49
C ILE A 50 -0.44 7.86 11.25
N GLY A 51 -0.59 6.99 10.25
CA GLY A 51 0.42 6.03 9.86
C GLY A 51 -0.06 5.12 8.73
N ALA A 52 0.88 4.44 8.10
CA ALA A 52 0.58 3.46 7.07
C ALA A 52 1.48 2.22 7.24
N ILE A 53 0.92 1.05 6.99
CA ILE A 53 1.66 -0.21 7.00
C ILE A 53 1.52 -0.89 5.64
N ALA A 54 2.61 -1.48 5.14
CA ALA A 54 2.54 -2.28 3.93
C ALA A 54 1.68 -3.52 4.20
N TRP A 55 0.62 -3.72 3.42
CA TRP A 55 -0.17 -4.93 3.51
C TRP A 55 0.48 -6.04 2.71
N HIS A 56 1.03 -7.02 3.42
CA HIS A 56 1.53 -8.25 2.81
C HIS A 56 0.40 -9.29 2.82
N ALA A 57 -0.18 -9.56 1.65
CA ALA A 57 -1.14 -10.64 1.48
C ALA A 57 -0.46 -11.99 1.75
N GLY A 58 -0.59 -12.52 2.98
CA GLY A 58 0.07 -13.76 3.39
C GLY A 58 -0.44 -15.05 2.72
N ARG A 59 -1.51 -14.99 1.91
CA ARG A 59 -1.98 -16.14 1.12
C ARG A 59 -2.97 -15.72 0.05
N ILE A 60 -2.64 -16.04 -1.19
CA ILE A 60 -3.58 -16.20 -2.30
C ILE A 60 -4.19 -17.60 -2.13
N HIS A 61 -5.52 -17.72 -2.07
CA HIS A 61 -6.23 -19.00 -2.07
C HIS A 61 -6.61 -19.39 -3.50
#